data_AF-A0A1X7J700-F1
#
_entry.id   AF-A0A1X7J700-F1
#
_cell.length_a   1.000
_cell.length_b   1.000
_cell.length_c   1.000
_cell.angle_alpha   90.00
_cell.angle_beta   90.00
_cell.angle_gamma   90.00
#
_symmetry.space_group_name_H-M   'P 1'
#
loop_
_entity.id
_entity.type
_entity.pdbx_description
1 polymer ?
#
loop_
_entity_poly.entity_id
_entity_poly.type
_entity_poly.pdbx_seq_one_letter_code
_entity_poly.pdbx_strand_id
1 'polypeptide(L)' 'MEKQIIWTVAAISEFAKAKALSVKQAFNYLSLFKGMDFLEAHYGAEHLLSFDDTVEDLTAICQRNGGQIQ' A
#
# COMPACT_ATOMS: atom_id res chain seq x y z
N MET A 1 1.56 13.35 -11.95
CA MET A 1 0.20 13.09 -11.42
C MET A 1 -0.39 11.80 -11.99
N GLU A 2 -0.55 11.64 -13.32
CA GLU A 2 -1.11 10.40 -13.91
C GLU A 2 -0.30 9.14 -13.57
N LYS A 3 1.04 9.18 -13.71
CA LYS A 3 1.94 8.06 -13.37
C LYS A 3 1.84 7.62 -11.90
N GLN A 4 1.63 8.57 -10.99
CA GLN A 4 1.49 8.29 -9.56
C GLN A 4 0.17 7.56 -9.29
N ILE A 5 -0.93 8.04 -9.87
CA ILE A 5 -2.24 7.38 -9.72
C ILE A 5 -2.20 5.94 -10.22
N ILE A 6 -1.65 5.71 -11.42
CA ILE A 6 -1.54 4.36 -12.00
C ILE A 6 -0.70 3.45 -11.11
N TRP A 7 0.44 3.95 -10.63
CA TRP A 7 1.33 3.18 -9.76
C TRP A 7 0.69 2.90 -8.39
N THR A 8 -0.02 3.86 -7.78
CA THR A 8 -0.75 3.66 -6.53
C THR A 8 -1.83 2.57 -6.68
N VAL A 9 -2.55 2.55 -7.79
CA VAL A 9 -3.53 1.49 -8.08
C VAL A 9 -2.85 0.12 -8.22
N ALA A 10 -1.67 0.06 -8.84
CA ALA A 10 -0.88 -1.16 -8.91
C ALA A 10 -0.39 -1.62 -7.52
N ALA A 11 0.12 -0.70 -6.68
CA ALA A 11 0.55 -1.00 -5.33
C ALA A 11 -0.58 -1.55 -4.45
N ILE A 12 -1.79 -0.98 -4.53
CA ILE A 12 -2.98 -1.51 -3.84
C ILE A 12 -3.32 -2.93 -4.32
N SER A 13 -3.17 -3.18 -5.63
CA SER A 13 -3.48 -4.49 -6.23
C SER A 13 -2.46 -5.56 -5.81
N GLU A 14 -1.18 -5.23 -5.77
CA GLU A 14 -0.13 -6.15 -5.28
C GLU A 14 -0.28 -6.39 -3.77
N PHE A 15 -0.60 -5.37 -2.97
CA PHE A 15 -0.91 -5.55 -1.55
C PHE A 15 -2.11 -6.47 -1.35
N ALA A 16 -3.19 -6.28 -2.13
CA ALA A 16 -4.36 -7.13 -2.07
C ALA A 16 -4.01 -8.60 -2.36
N LYS A 17 -3.21 -8.83 -3.40
CA LYS A 17 -2.75 -10.17 -3.80
C LYS A 17 -1.88 -10.80 -2.71
N ALA A 18 -0.88 -10.08 -2.21
CA ALA A 18 0.04 -10.58 -1.18
C ALA A 18 -0.67 -10.95 0.12
N LYS A 19 -1.75 -10.24 0.45
CA LYS A 19 -2.52 -10.43 1.69
C LYS A 19 -3.82 -11.21 1.51
N ALA A 20 -4.04 -11.80 0.34
CA ALA A 20 -5.26 -12.54 0.00
C ALA A 20 -6.56 -11.76 0.26
N LEU A 21 -6.55 -10.46 -0.04
CA LEU A 21 -7.69 -9.56 0.08
C LEU A 21 -8.28 -9.26 -1.30
N SER A 22 -9.56 -8.88 -1.34
CA SER A 22 -10.06 -8.12 -2.49
C SER A 22 -9.41 -6.73 -2.55
N VAL A 23 -9.30 -6.15 -3.74
CA VAL A 23 -8.78 -4.78 -3.93
C VAL A 23 -9.54 -3.77 -3.06
N LYS A 24 -10.86 -3.94 -2.90
CA LYS A 24 -11.68 -3.11 -2.01
C LYS A 24 -11.29 -3.24 -0.54
N GLN A 25 -11.06 -4.47 -0.05
CA GLN A 25 -10.61 -4.70 1.32
C GLN A 25 -9.21 -4.11 1.56
N ALA A 26 -8.30 -4.29 0.60
CA ALA A 26 -6.96 -3.69 0.65
C ALA A 26 -7.03 -2.16 0.71
N PHE A 27 -7.77 -1.53 -0.20
CA PHE A 27 -7.95 -0.08 -0.19
C PHE A 27 -8.52 0.44 1.12
N ASN A 28 -9.57 -0.21 1.65
CA ASN A 28 -10.17 0.18 2.93
C ASN A 28 -9.18 0.03 4.09
N TYR A 29 -8.41 -1.07 4.11
CA TYR A 29 -7.39 -1.32 5.13
C TYR A 29 -6.27 -0.27 5.08
N LEU A 30 -5.69 -0.03 3.89
CA LEU A 30 -4.64 0.97 3.70
C LEU A 30 -5.13 2.38 4.03
N SER A 31 -6.40 2.70 3.73
CA SER A 31 -6.99 4.00 4.08
C SER A 31 -7.18 4.16 5.58
N LEU A 32 -7.61 3.10 6.28
CA LEU A 32 -7.86 3.12 7.72
C LEU A 32 -6.57 3.24 8.55
N PHE A 33 -5.48 2.63 8.08
CA PHE A 33 -4.23 2.49 8.82
C PHE A 33 -3.05 3.26 8.22
N LYS A 34 -3.31 4.40 7.55
CA LYS A 34 -2.33 5.34 6.99
C LYS A 34 -1.41 4.81 5.87
N GLY A 35 -1.74 3.66 5.29
CA GLY A 35 -1.04 3.14 4.12
C GLY A 35 -1.23 4.02 2.89
N MET A 36 -2.41 4.62 2.69
CA MET A 36 -2.64 5.55 1.58
C MET A 36 -1.84 6.85 1.73
N ASP A 37 -1.80 7.41 2.94
CA ASP A 37 -0.99 8.60 3.25
C ASP A 37 0.51 8.33 2.98
N PHE A 38 0.98 7.13 3.32
CA PHE A 38 2.34 6.69 3.03
C PHE A 38 2.63 6.66 1.52
N LEU A 39 1.74 6.05 0.71
CA LEU A 39 1.93 5.99 -0.74
C LEU A 39 1.93 7.38 -1.39
N GLU A 40 1.13 8.32 -0.88
CA GLU A 40 1.11 9.70 -1.36
C GLU A 40 2.39 10.44 -1.00
N ALA A 41 2.80 10.38 0.27
CA ALA A 41 3.96 11.12 0.78
C ALA A 41 5.31 10.57 0.27
N HIS A 42 5.39 9.26 0.03
CA HIS A 42 6.65 8.57 -0.27
C HIS A 42 6.74 8.04 -1.70
N TYR A 43 5.80 8.37 -2.58
CA TYR A 43 5.80 7.95 -3.99
C TYR A 43 7.17 8.09 -4.66
N GLY A 44 7.85 9.24 -4.47
CA GLY A 44 9.14 9.52 -5.10
C GLY A 44 10.27 8.54 -4.78
N ALA A 45 10.20 7.86 -3.64
CA ALA A 45 11.12 6.79 -3.27
C ALA A 45 10.55 5.41 -3.61
N GLU A 46 9.31 5.14 -3.20
CA GLU A 46 8.65 3.84 -3.35
C GLU A 46 8.56 3.35 -4.79
N HIS A 47 8.29 4.24 -5.75
CA HIS A 47 8.15 3.84 -7.15
C HIS A 47 9.46 3.37 -7.81
N LEU A 48 10.60 3.50 -7.12
CA LEU A 48 11.90 2.99 -7.54
C LEU A 48 12.21 1.61 -6.93
N LEU A 49 11.39 1.15 -5.96
CA LEU A 49 11.53 -0.13 -5.29
C LEU A 49 10.70 -1.21 -5.99
N SER A 50 10.89 -2.47 -5.56
CA SER A 50 10.02 -3.55 -5.98
C SER A 50 8.66 -3.44 -5.28
N PHE A 51 7.62 -4.03 -5.87
CA PHE A 51 6.32 -4.09 -5.19
C PHE A 51 6.35 -4.95 -3.92
N ASP A 52 7.23 -5.94 -3.84
CA ASP A 52 7.39 -6.74 -2.63
C ASP A 52 7.88 -5.86 -1.45
N ASP A 53 8.87 -4.98 -1.70
CA ASP A 53 9.34 -4.01 -0.70
C ASP A 53 8.22 -3.06 -0.27
N THR A 54 7.50 -2.46 -1.23
CA THR A 54 6.36 -1.58 -0.93
C THR A 54 5.27 -2.29 -0.13
N VAL A 55 5.01 -3.59 -0.39
CA VAL A 55 4.02 -4.36 0.38
C VAL A 55 4.49 -4.58 1.82
N GLU A 56 5.77 -4.85 2.05
CA GLU A 56 6.35 -4.95 3.39
C GLU A 56 6.27 -3.63 4.14
N ASP A 57 6.61 -2.52 3.49
CA ASP A 57 6.52 -1.18 4.08
C ASP A 57 5.08 -0.79 4.40
N LEU A 58 4.13 -1.04 3.49
CA LEU A 58 2.71 -0.83 3.76
C LEU A 58 2.22 -1.67 4.94
N THR A 59 2.67 -2.92 5.03
CA THR A 59 2.33 -3.80 6.16
C THR A 59 2.86 -3.22 7.46
N ALA A 60 4.13 -2.80 7.50
CA ALA A 60 4.77 -2.23 8.68
C ALA A 60 4.12 -0.90 9.10
N ILE A 61 3.83 -0.01 8.16
CA ILE A 61 3.14 1.26 8.43
C ILE A 61 1.74 1.01 8.98
N CYS A 62 0.97 0.11 8.36
CA CYS A 62 -0.38 -0.18 8.82
C CYS A 62 -0.37 -0.81 10.22
N GLN A 63 0.54 -1.75 10.50
CA GLN A 63 0.69 -2.36 11.82
C GLN A 63 1.07 -1.34 12.90
N ARG A 64 1.99 -0.41 12.60
CA ARG A 64 2.35 0.70 13.50
C ARG A 64 1.18 1.65 13.79
N ASN A 65 0.17 1.67 12.93
CA ASN A 65 -1.05 2.47 13.10
C ASN A 65 -2.27 1.64 13.54
N GLY A 66 -2.06 0.43 14.08
CA GLY A 66 -3.11 -0.39 14.71
C GLY A 66 -3.77 -1.42 13.78
N GLY A 67 -3.29 -1.57 12.56
CA GLY A 67 -3.74 -2.60 11.63
C GLY A 67 -3.26 -4.00 12.05
N GLN A 68 -4.11 -5.02 11.91
CA GLN A 68 -3.83 -6.39 12.39
C GLN A 68 -3.93 -7.43 11.27
N ILE A 69 -3.15 -7.23 10.20
CA ILE A 69 -3.04 -8.20 9.10
C ILE A 69 -1.71 -8.95 9.22
N GLN A 70 -1.73 -10.26 8.95
CA GLN A 70 -0.54 -11.10 8.85
C GLN A 70 0.15 -10.90 7.50
#